data_AF-A6T1W1-F1
#
_entry.id   AF-A6T1W1-F1
#
_cell.length_a   1.000
_cell.length_b   1.000
_cell.length_c   1.000
_cell.angle_alpha   90.00
_cell.angle_beta   90.00
_cell.angle_gamma   90.00
#
_symmetry.space_group_name_H-M   'P 1'
#
loop_
_entity.id
_entity.type
_entity.pdbx_description
1 polymer ?
#
loop_
_entity_poly.entity_id
_entity_poly.type
_entity_poly.pdbx_seq_one_letter_code
_entity_poly.pdbx_strand_id
1 'polypeptide(L)'
;MRAFAPTVNENTGIALSRAFGLFAFKPVIGDEPEIVQIQRQADDLFLVLGSDVVFDLLHVETVYGILAAAGSVQQAADAIIAAVLKLGAPDNASVVVVDVRKSAN
;
A
#
# COMPACT_ATOMS: atom_id res chain seq x y z
N MET A 1 -1.47 9.49 8.20
CA MET A 1 -1.11 8.73 6.98
C MET A 1 -1.45 9.61 5.77
N ARG A 2 -0.52 9.79 4.83
CA ARG A 2 -0.83 10.45 3.54
C ARG A 2 -1.19 9.35 2.54
N ALA A 3 -2.39 9.41 1.97
CA ALA A 3 -2.83 8.51 0.91
C ALA A 3 -2.73 9.26 -0.44
N PHE A 4 -2.24 8.57 -1.46
CA PHE A 4 -2.18 9.07 -2.83
C PHE A 4 -3.14 8.22 -3.67
N ALA A 5 -4.17 8.85 -4.24
CA ALA A 5 -5.11 8.19 -5.15
C ALA A 5 -4.78 8.61 -6.61
N PRO A 6 -4.66 7.67 -7.56
CA PRO A 6 -4.39 8.00 -8.95
C PRO A 6 -5.63 8.56 -9.67
N THR A 7 -5.42 9.56 -10.53
CA THR A 7 -6.40 9.99 -11.55
C THR A 7 -6.30 9.08 -12.78
N VAL A 8 -7.43 8.49 -13.17
CA VAL A 8 -7.56 7.63 -14.36
C VAL A 8 -7.52 8.47 -15.64
N ASN A 9 -6.77 8.03 -16.65
CA ASN A 9 -6.80 8.61 -18.00
C ASN A 9 -7.67 7.75 -18.91
N GLU A 10 -8.88 8.22 -19.24
CA GLU A 10 -9.87 7.46 -20.02
C GLU A 10 -9.43 7.15 -21.47
N ASN A 11 -8.42 7.85 -22.00
CA ASN A 11 -7.99 7.67 -23.39
C ASN A 11 -7.05 6.48 -23.64
N THR A 12 -6.49 5.86 -22.59
CA THR A 12 -5.52 4.74 -22.75
C THR A 12 -6.06 3.39 -22.30
N GLY A 13 -7.17 3.36 -21.55
CA GLY A 13 -7.63 2.16 -20.85
C GLY A 13 -6.73 1.73 -19.69
N ILE A 14 -5.77 2.59 -19.29
CA ILE A 14 -4.85 2.34 -18.18
C ILE A 14 -5.21 3.26 -17.01
N ALA A 15 -5.47 2.68 -15.84
CA ALA A 15 -5.85 3.41 -14.64
C ALA A 15 -4.71 4.26 -14.03
N LEU A 16 -3.46 4.02 -14.46
CA LEU A 16 -2.26 4.63 -13.90
C LEU A 16 -1.65 5.67 -14.86
N SER A 17 -1.12 6.76 -14.30
CA SER A 17 -0.33 7.75 -15.03
C SER A 17 1.16 7.42 -15.10
N ARG A 18 1.61 6.43 -14.31
CA ARG A 18 3.00 5.96 -14.28
C ARG A 18 3.07 4.45 -14.13
N ALA A 19 3.95 3.81 -14.88
CA ALA A 19 4.26 2.39 -14.80
C ALA A 19 5.58 2.08 -15.52
N PHE A 20 6.28 1.05 -15.04
CA PHE A 20 7.33 0.41 -15.82
C PHE A 20 6.74 -0.31 -17.04
N GLY A 21 7.53 -0.44 -18.10
CA GLY A 21 7.06 -1.04 -19.35
C GLY A 21 6.08 -0.14 -20.09
N LEU A 22 4.99 -0.73 -20.61
CA LEU A 22 3.97 -0.02 -21.42
C LEU A 22 4.58 0.84 -22.54
N PHE A 23 5.56 0.30 -23.26
CA PHE A 23 6.35 1.04 -24.26
C PHE A 23 5.51 1.74 -25.31
N ALA A 24 4.38 1.13 -25.72
CA ALA A 24 3.45 1.72 -26.70
C ALA A 24 2.76 3.01 -26.22
N PHE A 25 2.76 3.27 -24.91
CA PHE A 25 2.13 4.45 -24.29
C PHE A 25 3.16 5.47 -23.80
N LYS A 26 4.45 5.28 -24.07
CA LYS A 26 5.49 6.27 -23.75
C LYS A 26 5.44 7.43 -24.75
N PRO A 27 5.54 8.70 -24.29
CA PRO A 27 5.81 9.15 -22.92
C PRO A 27 4.56 9.50 -22.10
N VAL A 28 3.34 9.22 -22.60
CA VAL A 28 2.07 9.60 -21.94
C VAL A 28 1.95 8.96 -20.55
N ILE A 29 2.39 7.72 -20.39
CA ILE A 29 2.52 7.05 -19.08
C ILE A 29 3.99 7.09 -18.66
N GLY A 30 4.32 7.84 -17.61
CA GLY A 30 5.71 7.98 -17.14
C GLY A 30 6.27 6.70 -16.53
N ASP A 31 7.59 6.54 -16.46
CA ASP A 31 8.30 5.50 -15.69
C ASP A 31 9.13 6.07 -14.53
N GLU A 32 9.23 7.40 -14.44
CA GLU A 32 9.97 8.05 -13.36
C GLU A 32 9.20 7.98 -12.02
N PRO A 33 9.82 7.43 -10.95
CA PRO A 33 9.18 7.32 -9.66
C PRO A 33 9.04 8.68 -8.98
N GLU A 34 8.10 8.78 -8.04
CA GLU A 34 8.14 9.83 -7.03
C GLU A 34 8.98 9.35 -5.84
N ILE A 35 10.01 10.11 -5.51
CA ILE A 35 10.91 9.79 -4.39
C ILE A 35 10.56 10.71 -3.22
N VAL A 36 10.14 10.11 -2.10
CA VAL A 36 9.82 10.83 -0.86
C VAL A 36 10.73 10.31 0.25
N GLN A 37 11.38 11.24 0.95
CA GLN A 37 12.15 10.94 2.16
C GLN A 37 11.40 11.49 3.38
N ILE A 38 11.13 10.62 4.35
CA ILE A 38 10.44 10.97 5.59
C ILE A 38 11.36 10.65 6.75
N GLN A 39 11.56 11.61 7.64
CA GLN A 39 12.31 11.39 8.88
C GLN A 39 11.46 10.59 9.85
N ARG A 40 11.92 9.37 10.19
CA ARG A 40 11.29 8.52 11.21
C ARG A 40 11.24 9.23 12.56
N GLN A 41 10.08 9.19 13.20
CA GLN A 41 9.80 9.70 14.53
C GLN A 41 9.91 8.59 15.59
N ALA A 42 9.98 8.98 16.86
CA ALA A 42 10.15 8.02 17.96
C ALA A 42 8.90 7.16 18.21
N ASP A 43 7.74 7.66 17.82
CA ASP A 43 6.42 7.05 17.96
C ASP A 43 5.95 6.32 16.69
N ASP A 44 6.76 6.30 15.63
CA ASP A 44 6.48 5.47 14.45
C ASP A 44 6.60 3.99 14.81
N LEU A 45 5.51 3.24 14.59
CA LEU A 45 5.43 1.82 14.93
C LEU A 45 5.63 0.93 13.70
N PHE A 46 4.86 1.19 12.64
CA PHE A 46 4.82 0.32 11.46
C PHE A 46 4.81 1.12 10.16
N LEU A 47 5.42 0.56 9.12
CA LEU A 47 5.23 0.95 7.73
C LEU A 47 4.45 -0.15 7.01
N VAL A 48 3.36 0.22 6.34
CA VAL A 48 2.53 -0.69 5.56
C VAL A 48 2.61 -0.31 4.09
N LEU A 49 2.96 -1.27 3.24
CA LEU A 49 2.95 -1.16 1.79
C LEU A 49 1.95 -2.18 1.25
N GLY A 50 1.15 -1.82 0.24
CA GLY A 50 0.18 -2.74 -0.33
C GLY A 50 -0.25 -2.34 -1.73
N SER A 51 -0.92 -3.26 -2.43
CA SER A 51 -1.63 -2.94 -3.68
C SER A 51 -2.85 -2.05 -3.40
N ASP A 52 -3.36 -1.40 -4.44
CA ASP A 52 -4.54 -0.53 -4.42
C ASP A 52 -5.73 -1.17 -3.71
N VAL A 53 -6.07 -2.42 -4.04
CA VAL A 53 -7.21 -3.14 -3.49
C VAL A 53 -7.19 -3.24 -1.95
N VAL A 54 -6.00 -3.25 -1.33
CA VAL A 54 -5.88 -3.26 0.14
C VAL A 54 -6.41 -1.95 0.72
N PHE A 55 -6.02 -0.83 0.13
CA PHE A 55 -6.36 0.51 0.63
C PHE A 55 -7.70 1.02 0.10
N ASP A 56 -8.21 0.46 -1.00
CA ASP A 56 -9.55 0.74 -1.51
C ASP A 56 -10.63 0.08 -0.65
N LEU A 57 -10.34 -1.09 -0.06
CA LEU A 57 -11.31 -1.85 0.75
C LEU A 57 -11.17 -1.61 2.26
N LEU A 58 -9.97 -1.31 2.76
CA LEU A 58 -9.73 -1.11 4.18
C LEU A 58 -9.44 0.34 4.53
N HIS A 59 -10.20 0.87 5.48
CA HIS A 59 -9.88 2.15 6.11
C HIS A 59 -8.62 2.02 6.97
N VAL A 60 -7.89 3.13 7.11
CA VAL A 60 -6.64 3.20 7.88
C VAL A 60 -6.85 2.78 9.34
N GLU A 61 -7.99 3.09 9.93
CA GLU A 61 -8.35 2.71 11.29
C GLU A 61 -8.49 1.18 11.44
N THR A 62 -9.02 0.50 10.42
CA THR A 62 -9.11 -0.96 10.40
C THR A 62 -7.73 -1.59 10.32
N VAL A 63 -6.86 -1.07 9.44
CA VAL A 63 -5.48 -1.54 9.33
C VAL A 63 -4.74 -1.32 10.65
N TYR A 64 -4.90 -0.15 11.28
CA TYR A 64 -4.30 0.14 12.59
C TYR A 64 -4.80 -0.80 13.69
N GLY A 65 -6.10 -1.07 13.74
CA GLY A 65 -6.68 -2.02 14.70
C GLY A 65 -6.10 -3.43 14.54
N ILE A 66 -5.91 -3.89 13.31
CA ILE A 66 -5.27 -5.18 13.02
C ILE A 66 -3.81 -5.17 13.49
N LEU A 67 -3.05 -4.12 13.16
CA LEU A 67 -1.65 -3.98 13.59
C LEU A 67 -1.51 -3.99 15.12
N ALA A 68 -2.39 -3.27 15.82
CA ALA A 68 -2.37 -3.17 17.28
C ALA A 68 -2.72 -4.50 17.98
N ALA A 69 -3.54 -5.35 17.36
CA ALA A 69 -3.96 -6.64 17.90
C ALA A 69 -3.02 -7.80 17.54
N ALA A 70 -2.17 -7.64 16.52
CA ALA A 70 -1.28 -8.69 16.05
C ALA A 70 -0.05 -8.87 16.96
N GLY A 71 0.32 -10.12 17.22
CA GLY A 71 1.53 -10.48 17.97
C GLY A 71 2.82 -10.43 17.15
N SER A 72 2.72 -10.37 15.81
CA SER A 72 3.87 -10.25 14.91
C SER A 72 3.49 -9.53 13.62
N VAL A 73 4.49 -9.01 12.89
CA VAL A 73 4.27 -8.37 11.58
C VAL A 73 3.71 -9.33 10.54
N GLN A 74 4.10 -10.62 10.60
CA GLN A 74 3.54 -11.64 9.71
C GLN A 74 2.05 -11.86 10.02
N GLN A 75 1.70 -11.99 11.30
CA GLN A 75 0.30 -12.16 11.70
C GLN A 75 -0.54 -10.95 11.30
N ALA A 76 0.01 -9.73 11.40
CA ALA A 76 -0.66 -8.52 10.93
C ALA A 76 -0.90 -8.56 9.42
N ALA A 77 0.13 -8.91 8.62
CA ALA A 77 0.00 -9.04 7.17
C ALA A 77 -1.07 -10.07 6.78
N ASP A 78 -1.05 -11.25 7.40
CA ASP A 78 -2.04 -12.32 7.16
C ASP A 78 -3.45 -11.85 7.51
N ALA A 79 -3.62 -11.14 8.63
CA ALA A 79 -4.91 -10.62 9.06
C ALA A 79 -5.43 -9.49 8.16
N ILE A 80 -4.55 -8.64 7.61
CA ILE A 80 -4.92 -7.63 6.61
C ILE A 80 -5.43 -8.32 5.34
N ILE A 81 -4.70 -9.32 4.82
CA ILE A 81 -5.14 -10.07 3.64
C ILE A 81 -6.46 -10.80 3.90
N ALA A 82 -6.62 -11.44 5.07
CA ALA A 82 -7.86 -12.10 5.44
C ALA A 82 -9.06 -11.13 5.48
N ALA A 83 -8.85 -9.91 5.98
CA ALA A 83 -9.88 -8.87 5.99
C ALA A 83 -10.25 -8.42 4.57
N VAL A 84 -9.26 -8.21 3.70
CA VAL A 84 -9.46 -7.86 2.28
C VAL A 84 -10.24 -8.96 1.54
N LEU A 85 -9.84 -10.23 1.71
CA LEU A 85 -10.54 -11.37 1.09
C LEU A 85 -11.98 -11.52 1.59
N LYS A 86 -12.22 -11.29 2.89
CA LYS A 86 -13.57 -11.33 3.48
C LYS A 86 -14.51 -10.27 2.89
N LEU A 87 -13.96 -9.13 2.46
CA LEU A 87 -14.71 -8.07 1.78
C LEU A 87 -14.94 -8.35 0.29
N GLY A 88 -14.43 -9.48 -0.23
CA GLY A 88 -14.64 -9.90 -1.62
C GLY A 88 -13.70 -9.19 -2.58
N ALA A 89 -12.40 -9.19 -2.28
CA ALA A 89 -11.37 -8.60 -3.12
C ALA A 89 -11.54 -8.97 -4.61
N PRO A 90 -11.72 -7.98 -5.50
CA PRO A 90 -11.96 -8.23 -6.92
C PRO A 90 -10.70 -8.62 -7.70
N ASP A 91 -9.52 -8.45 -7.12
CA ASP A 91 -8.21 -8.66 -7.74
C ASP A 91 -7.16 -9.12 -6.70
N ASN A 92 -5.93 -9.33 -7.16
CA ASN A 92 -4.78 -9.67 -6.34
C ASN A 92 -4.53 -8.65 -5.22
N ALA A 93 -4.56 -9.13 -4.00
CA ALA A 93 -4.20 -8.36 -2.81
C ALA A 93 -2.79 -8.74 -2.35
N SER A 94 -1.94 -7.74 -2.10
CA SER A 94 -0.61 -7.95 -1.53
C SER A 94 -0.33 -6.88 -0.49
N VAL A 95 0.30 -7.28 0.62
CA VAL A 95 0.69 -6.36 1.70
C VAL A 95 2.05 -6.75 2.28
N VAL A 96 2.83 -5.76 2.65
CA VAL A 96 4.07 -5.88 3.41
C VAL A 96 3.94 -5.00 4.65
N VAL A 97 4.19 -5.60 5.82
CA VAL A 97 4.20 -4.90 7.10
C VAL A 97 5.62 -4.89 7.64
N VAL A 98 6.15 -3.70 7.90
CA VAL A 98 7.50 -3.51 8.44
C VAL A 98 7.37 -2.92 9.84
N ASP A 99 8.04 -3.57 10.81
CA ASP A 99 8.26 -2.99 12.13
C ASP A 99 9.39 -1.96 12.05
N VAL A 100 9.08 -0.69 12.32
CA VAL A 100 10.07 0.41 12.26
C VAL A 100 10.48 0.91 13.65
N ARG A 101 9.99 0.26 14.71
CA ARG A 101 10.41 0.56 16.08
C ARG A 101 11.93 0.40 16.19
N LYS A 102 12.56 1.20 17.06
CA LYS A 102 14.00 1.06 17.31
C LYS A 102 14.28 -0.36 17.80
N SER A 103 15.14 -1.09 17.08
CA SER A 103 15.79 -2.28 17.63
C SER A 103 16.49 -1.87 18.93
N ALA A 104 16.27 -2.62 20.01
CA ALA A 104 17.12 -2.50 21.19
C ALA A 104 18.54 -2.89 20.74
N ASN A 105 19.46 -1.93 20.78
CA ASN A 105 20.90 -2.20 20.62
C ASN A 105 21.38 -3.03 21.81
#